data_AF-A0A4R7I0F4-F1
#
_entry.id   AF-A0A4R7I0F4-F1
#
_cell.length_a   1.000
_cell.length_b   1.000
_cell.length_c   1.000
_cell.angle_alpha   90.00
_cell.angle_beta   90.00
_cell.angle_gamma   90.00
#
_symmetry.space_group_name_H-M   'P 1'
#
loop_
_entity.id
_entity.type
_entity.pdbx_description
1 polymer ?
#
loop_
_entity_poly.entity_id
_entity_poly.type
_entity_poly.pdbx_seq_one_letter_code
_entity_poly.pdbx_strand_id
1 'polypeptide(L)'
;MEHRDAIIRVDIALTLVFAVTATYAAVVFDTTAQWIGAITAMILFTIGVFAFLWSYWSAVQRSRTEEIAVTQLYMLMGAAIPSVVRRTMNLALLAQFLIALVTTFMRPNGPEGNPGSSLAVGFLVPMLGFGLNGLWAVTHGTFEPRRQTTPSDEEIRQNADHG
;
A
#
# COMPACT_ATOMS: atom_id res chain seq x y z
N MET A 1 0.61 -2.51 23.29
CA MET A 1 0.32 -1.26 22.54
C MET A 1 1.52 -0.80 21.71
N GLU A 2 2.74 -0.98 22.20
CA GLU A 2 3.99 -0.53 21.56
C GLU A 2 4.22 -0.98 20.09
N HIS A 3 3.81 -2.20 19.72
CA HIS A 3 4.03 -2.74 18.37
C HIS A 3 3.08 -2.16 17.29
N ARG A 4 1.86 -1.72 17.68
CA ARG A 4 0.90 -1.09 16.74
C ARG A 4 1.43 0.23 16.21
N ASP A 5 2.11 0.97 17.09
CA ASP A 5 2.64 2.29 16.79
C ASP A 5 3.88 2.22 15.91
N ALA A 6 4.65 1.12 15.97
CA ALA A 6 5.88 0.96 15.22
C ALA A 6 5.63 0.99 13.69
N ILE A 7 4.66 0.22 13.18
CA ILE A 7 4.36 0.19 11.74
C ILE A 7 3.89 1.57 11.25
N ILE A 8 3.06 2.26 12.04
CA ILE A 8 2.56 3.60 11.70
C ILE A 8 3.73 4.60 11.65
N ARG A 9 4.63 4.56 12.64
CA ARG A 9 5.82 5.43 12.66
C ARG A 9 6.77 5.15 11.51
N VAL A 10 6.96 3.88 11.14
CA VAL A 10 7.77 3.48 9.98
C VAL A 10 7.14 4.01 8.69
N ASP A 11 5.83 3.86 8.51
CA ASP A 11 5.12 4.37 7.33
C ASP A 11 5.28 5.90 7.19
N ILE A 12 5.09 6.64 8.28
CA ILE A 12 5.32 8.09 8.30
C ILE A 12 6.78 8.43 8.00
N ALA A 13 7.74 7.77 8.66
CA ALA A 13 9.16 8.06 8.49
C ALA A 13 9.63 7.81 7.05
N LEU A 14 9.23 6.68 6.45
CA LEU A 14 9.59 6.35 5.07
C LEU A 14 8.86 7.25 4.06
N THR A 15 7.63 7.68 4.35
CA THR A 15 6.93 8.69 3.55
C THR A 15 7.65 10.04 3.59
N LEU A 16 8.17 10.45 4.76
CA LEU A 16 8.96 11.67 4.89
C LEU A 16 10.29 11.56 4.13
N VAL A 17 10.97 10.40 4.21
CA VAL A 17 12.17 10.15 3.41
C VAL A 17 11.87 10.31 1.92
N PHE A 18 10.79 9.69 1.43
CA PHE A 18 10.36 9.85 0.04
C PHE A 18 10.09 11.32 -0.31
N ALA A 19 9.33 12.03 0.52
CA ALA A 19 8.98 13.43 0.29
C ALA A 19 10.23 14.31 0.14
N VAL A 20 11.21 14.14 1.03
CA VAL A 20 12.46 14.89 1.03
C VAL A 20 13.28 14.57 -0.23
N THR A 21 13.50 13.28 -0.53
CA THR A 21 14.34 12.89 -1.68
C THR A 21 13.69 13.23 -3.02
N ALA A 22 12.37 13.06 -3.13
CA ALA A 22 11.64 13.39 -4.36
C ALA A 22 11.59 14.91 -4.60
N THR A 23 11.38 15.69 -3.53
CA THR A 23 11.40 17.16 -3.61
C THR A 23 12.81 17.67 -3.94
N TYR A 24 13.84 17.12 -3.29
CA TYR A 24 15.24 17.44 -3.61
C TYR A 24 15.56 17.17 -5.08
N ALA A 25 15.19 15.99 -5.58
CA ALA A 25 15.38 15.61 -6.97
C ALA A 25 14.62 16.51 -7.95
N ALA A 26 13.39 16.93 -7.61
CA ALA A 26 12.57 17.81 -8.45
C ALA A 26 13.07 19.27 -8.48
N VAL A 27 13.57 19.79 -7.35
CA VAL A 27 14.04 21.17 -7.21
C VAL A 27 15.43 21.35 -7.82
N VAL A 28 16.40 20.52 -7.43
CA VAL A 28 17.79 20.64 -7.90
C VAL A 28 17.92 20.19 -9.35
N PHE A 29 17.23 19.11 -9.69
CA PHE A 29 17.06 18.64 -11.07
C PHE A 29 18.35 18.41 -11.87
N ASP A 30 19.43 18.02 -11.20
CA ASP A 30 20.63 17.49 -11.84
C ASP A 30 20.62 15.94 -11.86
N THR A 31 21.58 15.35 -12.58
CA THR A 31 21.70 13.89 -12.70
C THR A 31 21.88 13.21 -11.34
N THR A 32 22.68 13.77 -10.44
CA THR A 32 22.96 13.18 -9.13
C THR A 32 21.72 13.17 -8.23
N ALA A 33 20.97 14.28 -8.18
CA ALA A 33 19.75 14.42 -7.41
C ALA A 33 18.67 13.45 -7.92
N GLN A 34 18.61 13.26 -9.23
CA GLN A 34 17.76 12.26 -9.86
C GLN A 34 18.11 10.82 -9.46
N TRP A 35 19.39 10.46 -9.45
CA TRP A 35 19.83 9.15 -8.96
C TRP A 35 19.45 8.92 -7.50
N ILE A 36 19.65 9.92 -6.63
CA ILE A 36 19.25 9.83 -5.22
C ILE A 36 17.74 9.56 -5.12
N GLY A 37 16.92 10.36 -5.81
CA GLY A 37 15.47 10.19 -5.81
C GLY A 37 15.03 8.81 -6.32
N ALA A 38 15.61 8.36 -7.44
CA ALA A 38 15.29 7.07 -8.05
C ALA A 38 15.70 5.88 -7.16
N ILE A 39 16.92 5.91 -6.60
CA ILE A 39 17.41 4.85 -5.70
C ILE A 39 16.52 4.77 -4.45
N THR A 40 16.20 5.91 -3.84
CA THR A 40 15.29 5.94 -2.69
C THR A 40 13.92 5.37 -3.07
N ALA A 41 13.33 5.80 -4.18
CA ALA A 41 12.05 5.29 -4.65
C ALA A 41 12.08 3.77 -4.87
N MET A 42 13.14 3.23 -5.47
CA MET A 42 13.30 1.79 -5.71
C MET A 42 13.45 0.98 -4.42
N ILE A 43 14.18 1.49 -3.43
CA ILE A 43 14.30 0.84 -2.11
C ILE A 43 12.94 0.82 -1.41
N LEU A 44 12.24 1.95 -1.37
CA LEU A 44 10.93 2.06 -0.73
C LEU A 44 9.87 1.21 -1.42
N PHE A 45 9.85 1.20 -2.75
CA PHE A 45 9.02 0.30 -3.54
C PHE A 45 9.30 -1.17 -3.18
N THR A 46 10.56 -1.56 -3.11
CA THR A 46 10.98 -2.92 -2.77
C THR A 46 10.48 -3.32 -1.38
N ILE A 47 10.65 -2.46 -0.38
CA ILE A 47 10.12 -2.67 0.98
C ILE A 47 8.61 -2.85 0.93
N GLY A 48 7.91 -2.01 0.17
CA GLY A 48 6.47 -2.08 -0.03
C GLY A 48 6.02 -3.41 -0.64
N VAL A 49 6.71 -3.90 -1.66
CA VAL A 49 6.43 -5.20 -2.28
C VAL A 49 6.58 -6.33 -1.27
N PHE A 50 7.67 -6.37 -0.48
CA PHE A 50 7.83 -7.41 0.54
C PHE A 50 6.75 -7.35 1.62
N ALA A 51 6.41 -6.15 2.10
CA ALA A 51 5.34 -5.97 3.08
C ALA A 51 3.97 -6.39 2.51
N PHE A 52 3.68 -6.03 1.26
CA PHE A 52 2.46 -6.42 0.56
C PHE A 52 2.36 -7.94 0.41
N LEU A 53 3.40 -8.60 -0.11
CA LEU A 53 3.41 -10.05 -0.29
C LEU A 53 3.26 -10.79 1.05
N TRP A 54 3.95 -10.31 2.09
CA TRP A 54 3.82 -10.88 3.43
C TRP A 54 2.40 -10.73 3.98
N SER A 55 1.80 -9.55 3.79
CA SER A 55 0.43 -9.29 4.22
C SER A 55 -0.58 -10.13 3.43
N TYR A 56 -0.39 -10.28 2.12
CA TYR A 56 -1.24 -11.11 1.28
C TYR A 56 -1.19 -12.56 1.71
N TRP A 57 0.03 -13.12 1.88
CA TRP A 57 0.21 -14.48 2.36
C TRP A 57 -0.48 -14.72 3.71
N SER A 58 -0.28 -13.81 4.66
CA SER A 58 -0.90 -13.88 5.99
C SER A 58 -2.42 -13.77 5.92
N ALA A 59 -2.95 -12.88 5.08
CA ALA A 59 -4.38 -12.70 4.86
C ALA A 59 -5.01 -13.94 4.22
N VAL A 60 -4.35 -14.60 3.27
CA VAL A 60 -4.82 -15.86 2.67
C VAL A 60 -4.99 -16.93 3.74
N GLN A 61 -4.05 -17.07 4.66
CA GLN A 61 -4.14 -18.07 5.74
C GLN A 61 -5.31 -17.77 6.69
N ARG A 62 -5.48 -16.50 7.08
CA ARG A 62 -6.60 -16.05 7.94
C ARG A 62 -7.95 -16.13 7.24
N SER A 63 -7.97 -15.92 5.92
CA SER A 63 -9.20 -15.93 5.14
C SER A 63 -9.95 -17.27 5.23
N ARG A 64 -9.27 -18.38 5.57
CA ARG A 64 -9.90 -19.69 5.77
C ARG A 64 -11.03 -19.66 6.81
N THR A 65 -10.93 -18.78 7.80
CA THR A 65 -11.89 -18.63 8.89
C THR A 65 -12.52 -17.24 8.97
N GLU A 66 -11.92 -16.26 8.31
CA GLU A 66 -12.34 -14.85 8.37
C GLU A 66 -12.73 -14.31 6.98
N GLU A 67 -13.70 -13.41 6.94
CA GLU A 67 -14.04 -12.62 5.77
C GLU A 67 -13.17 -11.37 5.70
N ILE A 68 -12.25 -11.34 4.75
CA ILE A 68 -11.27 -10.27 4.60
C ILE A 68 -11.47 -9.60 3.25
N ALA A 69 -12.04 -8.39 3.24
CA ALA A 69 -12.15 -7.59 2.02
C ALA A 69 -10.82 -6.88 1.70
N VAL A 70 -10.51 -6.75 0.41
CA VAL A 70 -9.31 -6.04 -0.09
C VAL A 70 -9.25 -4.59 0.42
N THR A 71 -10.41 -3.93 0.52
CA THR A 71 -10.53 -2.56 1.06
C THR A 71 -10.28 -2.50 2.56
N GLN A 72 -10.64 -3.52 3.32
CA GLN A 72 -10.31 -3.61 4.74
C GLN A 72 -8.81 -3.87 4.94
N LEU A 73 -8.21 -4.65 4.05
CA LEU A 73 -6.80 -5.02 4.12
C LEU A 73 -5.87 -3.87 3.72
N TYR A 74 -6.08 -3.27 2.55
CA TYR A 74 -5.13 -2.29 1.98
C TYR A 74 -5.57 -0.83 2.09
N MET A 75 -6.87 -0.57 2.31
CA MET A 75 -7.39 0.78 2.58
C MET A 75 -7.83 0.95 4.04
N LEU A 76 -7.67 -0.08 4.86
CA LEU A 76 -8.05 -0.07 6.28
C LEU A 76 -9.53 0.31 6.51
N MET A 77 -10.42 0.04 5.54
CA MET A 77 -11.84 0.44 5.55
C MET A 77 -12.74 -0.52 6.34
N GLY A 78 -12.24 -1.15 7.40
CA GLY A 78 -13.01 -2.02 8.28
C GLY A 78 -13.61 -1.30 9.48
N ALA A 79 -14.77 -1.75 9.96
CA ALA A 79 -15.41 -1.21 11.17
C ALA A 79 -14.55 -1.43 12.43
N ALA A 80 -13.80 -2.53 12.46
CA ALA A 80 -12.96 -2.90 13.60
C ALA A 80 -11.56 -2.25 13.61
N ILE A 81 -11.25 -1.38 12.63
CA ILE A 81 -9.99 -0.65 12.56
C ILE A 81 -10.14 0.72 13.24
N PRO A 82 -9.26 1.08 14.20
CA PRO A 82 -9.32 2.39 14.84
C PRO A 82 -9.25 3.53 13.81
N SER A 83 -10.17 4.48 13.94
CA SER A 83 -10.32 5.58 12.96
C SER A 83 -9.06 6.43 12.81
N VAL A 84 -8.28 6.60 13.89
CA VAL A 84 -7.01 7.32 13.89
C VAL A 84 -5.99 6.60 13.00
N VAL A 85 -5.80 5.29 13.18
CA VAL A 85 -4.86 4.49 12.37
C VAL A 85 -5.24 4.55 10.89
N ARG A 86 -6.53 4.29 10.59
CA ARG A 86 -7.06 4.35 9.22
C ARG A 86 -6.79 5.70 8.58
N ARG A 87 -7.02 6.81 9.29
CA ARG A 87 -6.76 8.15 8.76
C ARG A 87 -5.28 8.38 8.54
N THR A 88 -4.45 8.11 9.54
CA THR A 88 -3.01 8.38 9.47
C THR A 88 -2.34 7.65 8.31
N MET A 89 -2.55 6.34 8.19
CA MET A 89 -1.86 5.56 7.15
C MET A 89 -2.42 5.80 5.75
N ASN A 90 -3.74 6.03 5.60
CA ASN A 90 -4.29 6.44 4.30
C ASN A 90 -3.87 7.87 3.90
N LEU A 91 -3.65 8.77 4.86
CA LEU A 91 -3.08 10.09 4.58
C LEU A 91 -1.62 9.98 4.15
N ALA A 92 -0.84 9.05 4.73
CA ALA A 92 0.51 8.78 4.27
C ALA A 92 0.53 8.20 2.85
N LEU A 93 -0.32 7.21 2.55
CA LEU A 93 -0.51 6.68 1.20
C LEU A 93 -0.92 7.77 0.20
N LEU A 94 -1.89 8.62 0.57
CA LEU A 94 -2.31 9.75 -0.27
C LEU A 94 -1.15 10.73 -0.49
N ALA A 95 -0.37 11.03 0.54
CA ALA A 95 0.80 11.89 0.40
C ALA A 95 1.84 11.29 -0.56
N GLN A 96 2.15 9.99 -0.45
CA GLN A 96 3.04 9.30 -1.39
C GLN A 96 2.54 9.45 -2.83
N PHE A 97 1.25 9.22 -3.07
CA PHE A 97 0.65 9.37 -4.40
C PHE A 97 0.75 10.81 -4.93
N LEU A 98 0.38 11.80 -4.11
CA LEU A 98 0.41 13.21 -4.50
C LEU A 98 1.84 13.71 -4.75
N ILE A 99 2.81 13.30 -3.92
CA ILE A 99 4.22 13.65 -4.11
C ILE A 99 4.70 13.10 -5.45
N ALA A 100 4.50 11.80 -5.71
CA ALA A 100 4.92 11.15 -6.95
C ALA A 100 4.30 11.82 -8.18
N LEU A 101 3.01 12.13 -8.09
CA LEU A 101 2.26 12.85 -9.13
C LEU A 101 2.90 14.22 -9.39
N VAL A 102 3.00 15.06 -8.36
CA VAL A 102 3.51 16.43 -8.48
C VAL A 102 4.94 16.44 -9.01
N THR A 103 5.84 15.65 -8.43
CA THR A 103 7.26 15.67 -8.83
C THR A 103 7.46 15.18 -10.26
N THR A 104 6.67 14.20 -10.71
CA THR A 104 6.77 13.71 -12.09
C THR A 104 6.23 14.75 -13.08
N PHE A 105 5.08 15.35 -12.80
CA PHE A 105 4.46 16.33 -13.72
C PHE A 105 5.19 17.68 -13.75
N MET A 106 5.88 18.07 -12.68
CA MET A 106 6.74 19.26 -12.69
C MET A 106 7.95 19.12 -13.63
N ARG A 107 8.34 17.88 -13.96
CA ARG A 107 9.58 17.56 -14.69
C ARG A 107 9.35 16.45 -15.73
N PRO A 108 8.65 16.74 -16.83
CA PRO A 108 8.27 15.72 -17.82
C PRO A 108 9.44 15.19 -18.67
N ASN A 109 10.51 15.98 -18.82
CA ASN A 109 11.70 15.61 -19.59
C ASN A 109 12.89 15.42 -18.65
N GLY A 110 13.84 14.55 -19.01
CA GLY A 110 15.10 14.40 -18.29
C GLY A 110 16.00 15.64 -18.37
N PRO A 111 17.12 15.70 -17.61
CA PRO A 111 18.03 16.84 -17.58
C PRO A 111 18.59 17.21 -18.95
N GLU A 112 18.78 16.19 -19.80
CA GLU A 112 19.35 16.32 -21.15
C GLU A 112 18.29 16.59 -22.23
N GLY A 113 17.04 16.84 -21.85
CA GLY A 113 15.93 17.06 -22.78
C GLY A 113 15.33 15.79 -23.38
N ASN A 114 15.87 14.61 -23.03
CA ASN A 114 15.30 13.32 -23.41
C ASN A 114 13.90 13.13 -22.81
N PRO A 115 12.94 12.54 -23.56
CA PRO A 115 11.62 12.24 -23.03
C PRO A 115 11.69 11.28 -21.84
N GLY A 116 10.96 11.60 -20.77
CA GLY A 116 10.91 10.78 -19.56
C GLY A 116 11.93 11.22 -18.50
N SER A 117 11.45 11.27 -17.26
CA SER A 117 12.23 11.67 -16.08
C SER A 117 12.36 10.50 -15.12
N SER A 118 13.53 10.35 -14.50
CA SER A 118 13.77 9.39 -13.42
C SER A 118 12.79 9.56 -12.25
N LEU A 119 12.20 10.75 -12.09
CA LEU A 119 11.15 11.03 -11.10
C LEU A 119 9.88 10.21 -11.32
N ALA A 120 9.64 9.71 -12.54
CA ALA A 120 8.51 8.83 -12.84
C ALA A 120 8.57 7.50 -12.05
N VAL A 121 9.77 7.05 -11.66
CA VAL A 121 9.95 5.87 -10.80
C VAL A 121 9.28 6.07 -9.44
N GLY A 122 9.10 7.33 -8.99
CA GLY A 122 8.36 7.68 -7.79
C GLY A 122 6.91 7.17 -7.77
N PHE A 123 6.28 6.92 -8.93
CA PHE A 123 4.93 6.34 -9.01
C PHE A 123 4.83 4.92 -8.44
N LEU A 124 5.95 4.24 -8.24
CA LEU A 124 5.97 2.92 -7.61
C LEU A 124 5.88 2.99 -6.09
N VAL A 125 6.24 4.12 -5.48
CA VAL A 125 6.32 4.28 -4.01
C VAL A 125 5.00 4.07 -3.27
N PRO A 126 3.81 4.40 -3.79
CA PRO A 126 2.53 4.06 -3.14
C PRO A 126 2.36 2.57 -2.78
N MET A 127 3.12 1.67 -3.40
CA MET A 127 3.18 0.27 -3.00
C MET A 127 3.69 0.07 -1.57
N LEU A 128 4.52 0.99 -1.06
CA LEU A 128 4.91 1.06 0.35
C LEU A 128 3.70 1.26 1.26
N GLY A 129 2.90 2.30 1.00
CA GLY A 129 1.69 2.57 1.78
C GLY A 129 0.71 1.40 1.73
N PHE A 130 0.48 0.81 0.56
CA PHE A 130 -0.35 -0.39 0.45
C PHE A 130 0.23 -1.58 1.24
N GLY A 131 1.53 -1.85 1.11
CA GLY A 131 2.19 -2.95 1.80
C GLY A 131 2.15 -2.79 3.33
N LEU A 132 2.40 -1.59 3.85
CA LEU A 132 2.37 -1.31 5.29
C LEU A 132 0.95 -1.27 5.84
N ASN A 133 -0.05 -0.78 5.08
CA ASN A 133 -1.47 -0.90 5.43
C ASN A 133 -1.86 -2.37 5.59
N GLY A 134 -1.55 -3.20 4.59
CA GLY A 134 -1.81 -4.63 4.63
C GLY A 134 -1.11 -5.30 5.82
N LEU A 135 0.16 -4.98 6.05
CA LEU A 135 0.94 -5.53 7.16
C LEU A 135 0.31 -5.16 8.52
N TRP A 136 -0.11 -3.91 8.70
CA TRP A 136 -0.80 -3.48 9.91
C TRP A 136 -2.13 -4.22 10.08
N ALA A 137 -2.92 -4.35 9.02
CA ALA A 137 -4.22 -5.01 9.05
C ALA A 137 -4.11 -6.51 9.40
N VAL A 138 -3.13 -7.25 8.85
CA VAL A 138 -2.99 -8.67 9.20
C VAL A 138 -2.40 -8.92 10.58
N THR A 139 -1.65 -7.97 11.12
CA THR A 139 -1.03 -8.09 12.45
C THR A 139 -1.96 -7.64 13.58
N HIS A 140 -2.84 -6.66 13.32
CA HIS A 140 -3.64 -6.02 14.37
C HIS A 140 -5.13 -5.92 14.06
N GLY A 141 -5.53 -6.09 12.80
CA GLY A 141 -6.92 -6.03 12.36
C GLY A 141 -7.72 -7.24 12.82
N THR A 142 -8.95 -6.99 13.24
CA THR A 142 -9.96 -8.01 13.54
C THR A 142 -10.95 -8.02 12.38
N PHE A 143 -11.22 -9.20 11.84
CA PHE A 143 -12.12 -9.41 10.71
C PHE A 143 -13.32 -10.23 11.15
N GLU A 144 -14.44 -10.12 10.43
CA GLU A 144 -15.63 -10.90 10.75
C GLU A 144 -15.39 -12.39 10.45
N PRO A 145 -16.02 -13.31 11.20
CA PRO A 145 -16.00 -14.72 10.85
C PRO A 145 -16.54 -14.94 9.44
N ARG A 146 -15.96 -15.90 8.72
CA ARG A 146 -16.42 -16.27 7.38
C ARG A 146 -17.85 -16.79 7.45
N ARG A 147 -18.78 -16.19 6.71
CA ARG A 147 -20.14 -16.68 6.54
C ARG A 147 -20.06 -18.01 5.79
N GLN A 148 -20.64 -19.05 6.39
CA GLN A 148 -20.80 -20.33 5.70
C GLN A 148 -22.01 -20.20 4.78
N THR A 149 -21.80 -20.35 3.48
CA THR A 149 -22.91 -20.55 2.55
C THR A 149 -23.40 -21.98 2.77
N THR A 150 -24.41 -22.18 3.61
CA THR A 150 -25.18 -23.43 3.59
C THR A 150 -25.97 -23.39 2.27
N PRO A 151 -25.78 -24.35 1.35
CA PRO A 151 -26.59 -24.42 0.14
C PRO A 151 -28.06 -24.40 0.54
N SER A 152 -28.88 -23.61 -0.14
CA SER A 152 -30.32 -23.69 0.12
C SER A 152 -30.82 -25.07 -0.29
N ASP A 153 -31.86 -25.58 0.37
CA ASP A 153 -32.50 -26.85 -0.02
C ASP A 153 -32.93 -26.85 -1.50
N GLU A 154 -33.13 -25.67 -2.08
CA GLU A 154 -33.45 -25.45 -3.50
C GLU A 154 -32.24 -25.71 -4.42
N GLU A 155 -31.05 -25.22 -4.08
CA GLU A 155 -29.80 -25.51 -4.81
C GLU A 155 -29.38 -26.99 -4.70
N ILE A 156 -29.68 -27.63 -3.57
CA ILE A 156 -29.43 -29.06 -3.38
C ILE A 156 -30.36 -29.90 -4.26
N ARG A 157 -31.65 -29.54 -4.34
CA ARG A 157 -32.63 -30.22 -5.20
C ARG A 157 -32.31 -30.06 -6.68
N GLN A 158 -31.92 -28.87 -7.11
CA GLN A 158 -31.56 -28.61 -8.52
C GLN A 158 -30.37 -29.47 -8.99
N ASN A 159 -29.40 -29.75 -8.11
CA ASN A 159 -28.28 -30.64 -8.44
C ASN A 159 -28.67 -32.14 -8.44
N ALA A 160 -29.75 -32.53 -7.76
CA ALA A 160 -30.24 -33.90 -7.76
C ALA A 160 -30.93 -34.30 -9.07
N ASP A 161 -31.47 -33.32 -9.81
CA ASP A 161 -32.17 -33.54 -11.10
C ASP A 161 -31.22 -33.67 -12.30
N HIS A 162 -29.90 -33.64 -12.07
CA HIS A 162 -28.85 -33.70 -13.11
C HIS A 162 -27.87 -34.88 -12.94
N GLY A 163 -28.18 -35.85 -12.05
CA GLY A 163 -27.38 -37.04 -11.77
C GLY A 163 -27.90 -38.33 -12.40
#